data_AF-A0AAU1WYE7-F1
#
_entry.id   AF-A0AAU1WYE7-F1
#
_cell.length_a   1.000
_cell.length_b   1.000
_cell.length_c   1.000
_cell.angle_alpha   90.00
_cell.angle_beta   90.00
_cell.angle_gamma   90.00
#
_symmetry.space_group_name_H-M   'P 1'
#
loop_
_entity.id
_entity.type
_entity.pdbx_description
1 polymer ?
#
loop_
_entity_poly.entity_id
_entity_poly.type
_entity_poly.pdbx_seq_one_letter_code
_entity_poly.pdbx_strand_id
1 'polypeptide(L)'
;MPSSRRWCRPPDGTSSRMYLLQFNSVALATDTADELSPVGFAPVLPAGVTELELDESWPDTTFPETVLPTVFTETEPYGKEHVRIAYVTAGDVLALVVHSRGGGGGEEAARVPFQQTLILQDQLLG
;
A
#
# COMPACT_ATOMS: atom_id res chain seq x y z
N MET A 1 13.76 1.85 -14.96
CA MET A 1 12.90 0.64 -15.01
C MET A 1 12.40 0.39 -13.60
N PRO A 2 11.08 0.30 -13.35
CA PRO A 2 10.56 0.01 -12.03
C PRO A 2 11.00 -1.39 -11.58
N SER A 3 11.53 -1.51 -10.37
CA SER A 3 11.84 -2.82 -9.78
C SER A 3 10.65 -3.29 -8.95
N SER A 4 10.25 -4.55 -9.11
CA SER A 4 9.21 -5.14 -8.27
C SER A 4 9.78 -6.31 -7.50
N ARG A 5 9.52 -6.35 -6.19
CA ARG A 5 9.80 -7.51 -5.35
C ARG A 5 8.47 -8.11 -4.92
N ARG A 6 8.30 -9.40 -5.20
CA ARG A 6 7.17 -10.20 -4.71
C ARG A 6 7.68 -11.14 -3.64
N TRP A 7 6.98 -11.27 -2.53
CA TRP A 7 7.26 -12.28 -1.53
C TRP A 7 6.30 -13.46 -1.67
N CYS A 8 6.78 -14.65 -1.31
CA CYS A 8 6.01 -15.89 -1.41
C CYS A 8 4.76 -15.80 -0.53
N ARG A 9 3.65 -16.28 -1.09
CA ARG A 9 2.37 -16.49 -0.41
C ARG A 9 2.61 -17.31 0.88
N PRO A 10 2.39 -16.78 2.08
CA PRO A 10 2.37 -17.58 3.29
C PRO A 10 1.17 -18.54 3.26
N PRO A 11 1.15 -19.60 4.08
CA PRO A 11 0.07 -20.59 4.08
C PRO A 11 -1.30 -20.01 4.45
N ASP A 12 -1.31 -18.79 4.99
CA ASP A 12 -2.50 -18.00 5.23
C ASP A 12 -3.18 -17.51 3.93
N GLY A 13 -2.54 -17.61 2.76
CA GLY A 13 -3.13 -17.18 1.48
C GLY A 13 -2.94 -15.69 1.16
N THR A 14 -2.25 -14.94 2.03
CA THR A 14 -1.93 -13.53 1.79
C THR A 14 -0.81 -13.40 0.75
N SER A 15 -0.82 -12.36 -0.07
CA SER A 15 0.15 -12.10 -1.13
C SER A 15 0.64 -10.67 -0.99
N SER A 16 1.93 -10.51 -0.71
CA SER A 16 2.56 -9.20 -0.52
C SER A 16 3.39 -8.84 -1.75
N ARG A 17 3.10 -7.66 -2.30
CA ARG A 17 3.80 -7.07 -3.45
C ARG A 17 4.25 -5.68 -3.08
N MET A 18 5.48 -5.36 -3.45
CA MET A 18 6.04 -4.02 -3.29
C MET A 18 6.60 -3.53 -4.62
N TYR A 19 6.16 -2.34 -5.01
CA TYR A 19 6.61 -1.65 -6.20
C TYR A 19 7.41 -0.42 -5.77
N LEU A 20 8.66 -0.34 -6.23
CA LEU A 20 9.54 0.80 -5.97
C LEU A 20 9.70 1.60 -7.25
N LEU A 21 9.24 2.85 -7.21
CA LEU A 21 9.39 3.82 -8.29
C LEU A 21 10.34 4.91 -7.82
N GLN A 22 11.49 5.00 -8.47
CA GLN A 22 12.44 6.09 -8.25
C GLN A 22 12.21 7.19 -9.29
N PHE A 23 12.10 8.41 -8.82
CA PHE A 23 11.92 9.63 -9.62
C PHE A 23 13.21 10.44 -9.66
N ASN A 24 13.24 11.48 -10.50
CA ASN A 24 14.38 12.38 -10.57
C ASN A 24 14.36 13.43 -9.43
N SER A 25 13.22 13.60 -8.76
CA SER A 25 13.06 14.59 -7.69
C SER A 25 12.04 14.13 -6.65
N VAL A 26 12.21 14.63 -5.43
CA VAL A 26 11.26 14.48 -4.33
C VAL A 26 9.89 15.01 -4.72
N ALA A 27 9.84 16.20 -5.33
CA ALA A 27 8.58 16.84 -5.72
C ALA A 27 7.77 15.97 -6.69
N LEU A 28 8.42 15.28 -7.63
CA LEU A 28 7.73 14.41 -8.57
C LEU A 28 7.24 13.13 -7.91
N ALA A 29 7.99 12.58 -6.95
CA ALA A 29 7.56 11.43 -6.16
C ALA A 29 6.33 11.75 -5.30
N THR A 30 6.32 12.92 -4.65
CA THR A 30 5.18 13.41 -3.85
C THR A 30 3.96 13.68 -4.72
N ASP A 31 4.10 14.44 -5.81
CA ASP A 31 2.99 14.76 -6.73
C ASP A 31 2.37 13.49 -7.34
N THR A 32 3.21 12.52 -7.72
CA THR A 32 2.73 11.22 -8.21
C THR A 32 2.03 10.41 -7.12
N ALA A 33 2.50 10.47 -5.87
CA ALA A 33 1.83 9.79 -4.75
C ALA A 33 0.43 10.39 -4.52
N ASP A 34 0.32 11.72 -4.55
CA ASP A 34 -0.94 12.43 -4.39
C ASP A 34 -1.91 12.16 -5.55
N GLU A 35 -1.41 12.09 -6.80
CA GLU A 35 -2.22 11.77 -7.98
C GLU A 35 -2.76 10.34 -7.96
N LEU A 36 -1.91 9.37 -7.62
CA LEU A 36 -2.26 7.94 -7.60
C LEU A 36 -3.09 7.53 -6.38
N SER A 37 -3.04 8.32 -5.31
CA SER A 37 -3.81 8.09 -4.11
C SER A 37 -5.31 7.97 -4.46
N PRO A 38 -6.05 7.02 -3.86
CA PRO A 38 -7.50 6.88 -4.02
C PRO A 38 -8.31 8.15 -3.78
N VAL A 39 -7.75 9.12 -3.04
CA VAL A 39 -8.34 10.46 -2.81
C VAL A 39 -7.88 11.54 -3.81
N GLY A 40 -7.00 11.17 -4.75
CA GLY A 40 -6.48 12.01 -5.83
C GLY A 40 -7.46 12.14 -7.00
N PHE A 41 -7.06 12.93 -8.01
CA PHE A 41 -7.91 13.23 -9.17
C PHE A 41 -8.11 12.04 -10.13
N ALA A 42 -7.22 11.04 -10.12
CA ALA A 42 -7.26 9.89 -11.01
C ALA A 42 -6.83 8.60 -10.27
N PRO A 43 -7.66 8.10 -9.35
CA PRO A 43 -7.29 7.00 -8.48
C PRO A 43 -7.01 5.72 -9.31
N VAL A 44 -5.80 5.18 -9.17
CA VAL A 44 -5.43 3.92 -9.83
C VAL A 44 -5.72 2.77 -8.89
N LEU A 45 -6.81 2.06 -9.16
CA LEU A 45 -7.21 0.90 -8.38
C LEU A 45 -6.45 -0.37 -8.83
N PRO A 46 -6.04 -1.24 -7.89
CA PRO A 46 -5.56 -2.57 -8.22
C PRO A 46 -6.61 -3.37 -9.01
N ALA A 47 -6.15 -4.19 -9.96
CA ALA A 47 -7.06 -4.97 -10.80
C ALA A 47 -7.99 -5.87 -9.96
N GLY A 48 -9.30 -5.68 -10.13
CA GLY A 48 -10.34 -6.43 -9.41
C GLY A 48 -10.86 -5.77 -8.13
N VAL A 49 -10.34 -4.60 -7.77
CA VAL A 49 -10.83 -3.76 -6.67
C VAL A 49 -11.82 -2.75 -7.24
N THR A 50 -13.00 -2.64 -6.61
CA THR A 50 -14.05 -1.70 -7.04
C THR A 50 -13.91 -0.35 -6.35
N GLU A 51 -13.57 -0.37 -5.07
CA GLU A 51 -13.51 0.82 -4.23
C GLU A 51 -12.52 0.60 -3.07
N LEU A 52 -11.85 1.68 -2.67
CA LEU A 52 -10.89 1.72 -1.58
C LEU A 52 -11.27 2.86 -0.65
N GLU A 53 -11.27 2.60 0.66
CA GLU A 53 -11.49 3.59 1.70
C GLU A 53 -10.20 3.83 2.48
N LEU A 54 -10.01 5.07 2.94
CA LEU A 54 -8.89 5.45 3.80
C LEU A 54 -9.03 4.71 5.14
N ASP A 55 -7.99 3.97 5.55
CA ASP A 55 -7.96 3.32 6.85
C ASP A 55 -7.56 4.33 7.94
N GLU A 56 -8.52 5.16 8.38
CA GLU A 56 -8.32 6.18 9.43
C GLU A 56 -8.04 5.58 10.81
N SER A 57 -8.21 4.26 10.99
CA SER A 57 -7.92 3.61 12.26
C SER A 57 -6.41 3.56 12.57
N TRP A 58 -5.59 4.08 11.66
CA TRP A 58 -4.15 4.18 11.77
C TRP A 58 -3.69 5.39 12.60
N PRO A 59 -2.91 5.18 13.68
CA PRO A 59 -2.40 6.30 14.46
C PRO A 59 -1.24 7.01 13.74
N ASP A 60 -1.41 8.30 13.44
CA ASP A 60 -0.42 9.20 12.83
C ASP A 60 0.94 9.22 13.55
N THR A 61 1.00 8.78 14.80
CA THR A 61 2.17 8.89 15.68
C THR A 61 3.20 7.77 15.57
N THR A 62 3.01 6.79 14.68
CA THR A 62 3.87 5.58 14.63
C THR A 62 5.05 5.70 13.67
N PHE A 63 5.04 6.66 12.74
CA PHE A 63 6.09 6.84 11.74
C PHE A 63 6.94 8.09 12.02
N PRO A 64 8.24 8.08 11.68
CA PRO A 64 9.03 9.31 11.64
C PRO A 64 8.40 10.30 10.66
N GLU A 65 8.48 11.61 10.92
CA GLU A 65 7.90 12.68 10.07
C GLU A 65 8.32 12.60 8.59
N THR A 66 9.40 11.86 8.30
CA THR A 66 9.99 11.69 6.98
C THR A 66 9.19 10.75 6.08
N VAL A 67 8.31 9.93 6.64
CA VAL A 67 7.53 8.93 5.89
C VAL A 67 6.07 8.96 6.36
N LEU A 68 5.18 9.37 5.46
CA LEU A 68 3.73 9.44 5.71
C LEU A 68 3.02 8.35 4.90
N PRO A 69 2.75 7.17 5.49
CA PRO A 69 2.03 6.13 4.78
C PRO A 69 0.54 6.46 4.70
N THR A 70 0.02 6.66 3.48
CA THR A 70 -1.43 6.73 3.27
C THR A 70 -1.96 5.33 3.00
N VAL A 71 -2.75 4.79 3.94
CA VAL A 71 -3.23 3.40 3.93
C VAL A 71 -4.68 3.33 3.48
N PHE A 72 -4.96 2.43 2.56
CA PHE A 72 -6.31 2.16 2.07
C PHE A 72 -6.66 0.68 2.18
N THR A 73 -7.94 0.41 2.37
CA THR A 73 -8.53 -0.93 2.40
C THR A 73 -9.70 -1.01 1.44
N GLU A 74 -9.90 -2.16 0.81
CA GLU A 74 -11.06 -2.41 -0.05
C GLU A 74 -12.35 -2.42 0.78
N THR A 75 -13.39 -1.80 0.25
CA THR A 75 -14.73 -1.79 0.87
C THR A 75 -15.51 -3.04 0.48
N GLU A 76 -16.42 -3.49 1.36
CA GLU A 76 -17.35 -4.56 0.99
C GLU A 76 -18.33 -4.08 -0.10
N PRO A 77 -18.73 -4.94 -1.05
CA PRO A 77 -18.39 -6.35 -1.15
C PRO A 77 -17.01 -6.57 -1.79
N TYR A 78 -16.16 -7.35 -1.11
CA TYR A 78 -14.82 -7.67 -1.60
C TYR A 78 -14.89 -8.41 -2.94
N GLY A 79 -13.93 -8.12 -3.81
CA GLY A 79 -13.72 -8.87 -5.03
C GLY A 79 -13.28 -10.33 -4.76
N LYS A 80 -12.53 -10.91 -5.71
CA LYS A 80 -11.99 -12.29 -5.52
C LYS A 80 -10.96 -12.38 -4.39
N GLU A 81 -10.34 -11.25 -4.06
CA GLU A 81 -9.34 -11.10 -3.01
C GLU A 81 -9.62 -9.78 -2.28
N HIS A 82 -9.45 -9.73 -0.97
CA HIS A 82 -9.45 -8.47 -0.23
C HIS A 82 -8.09 -7.79 -0.38
N VAL A 83 -8.07 -6.52 -0.78
CA VAL A 83 -6.83 -5.76 -1.00
C VAL A 83 -6.64 -4.63 0.01
N ARG A 84 -5.44 -4.55 0.58
CA ARG A 84 -4.93 -3.37 1.30
C ARG A 84 -3.76 -2.78 0.55
N ILE A 85 -3.74 -1.45 0.41
CA ILE A 85 -2.65 -0.74 -0.22
C ILE A 85 -2.11 0.37 0.67
N ALA A 86 -0.83 0.69 0.51
CA ALA A 86 -0.25 1.88 1.11
C ALA A 86 0.74 2.53 0.15
N TYR A 87 0.68 3.85 0.11
CA TYR A 87 1.67 4.69 -0.55
C TYR A 87 2.65 5.22 0.49
N VAL A 88 3.93 5.03 0.24
CA VAL A 88 5.02 5.40 1.15
C VAL A 88 6.03 6.19 0.33
N THR A 89 6.25 7.45 0.67
CA THR A 89 7.27 8.29 0.03
C THR A 89 8.50 8.39 0.92
N ALA A 90 9.69 8.25 0.33
CA ALA A 90 10.97 8.44 0.98
C ALA A 90 11.90 9.16 0.00
N GLY A 91 12.01 10.49 0.13
CA GLY A 91 12.77 11.31 -0.81
C GLY A 91 12.23 11.23 -2.24
N ASP A 92 13.06 10.80 -3.19
CA ASP A 92 12.73 10.62 -4.61
C ASP A 92 12.10 9.25 -4.92
N VAL A 93 11.84 8.42 -3.90
CA VAL A 93 11.28 7.08 -4.07
C VAL A 93 9.83 7.05 -3.58
N LEU A 94 8.95 6.51 -4.43
CA LEU A 94 7.61 6.09 -4.08
C LEU A 94 7.56 4.56 -3.97
N ALA A 95 7.19 4.08 -2.80
CA ALA A 95 6.89 2.68 -2.53
C ALA A 95 5.38 2.48 -2.49
N LEU A 96 4.87 1.61 -3.38
CA LEU A 96 3.49 1.10 -3.32
C LEU A 96 3.53 -0.31 -2.74
N VAL A 97 2.95 -0.47 -1.55
CA VAL A 97 2.83 -1.75 -0.85
C VAL A 97 1.41 -2.27 -1.01
N VAL A 98 1.26 -3.50 -1.51
CA VAL A 98 -0.03 -4.14 -1.77
C VAL A 98 -0.07 -5.49 -1.07
N HIS A 99 -1.01 -5.68 -0.15
CA HIS A 99 -1.35 -6.99 0.40
C HIS A 99 -2.70 -7.42 -0.14
N SER A 100 -2.76 -8.56 -0.83
CA SER A 100 -4.02 -9.17 -1.24
C SER A 100 -4.21 -10.52 -0.55
N ARG A 101 -5.41 -10.82 -0.07
CA ARG A 101 -5.74 -12.13 0.49
C ARG A 101 -6.87 -12.75 -0.31
N GLY A 102 -6.61 -13.92 -0.90
CA GLY A 102 -7.64 -14.72 -1.55
C GLY A 102 -8.33 -15.63 -0.53
N GLY A 103 -9.64 -15.50 -0.40
CA GLY A 103 -10.46 -16.32 0.47
C GLY A 103 -11.93 -15.97 0.25
N GLY A 104 -12.70 -16.86 -0.35
CA GLY A 104 -14.13 -16.63 -0.54
C GLY A 104 -14.83 -16.57 0.83
N GLY A 105 -15.60 -15.49 1.07
CA GLY A 105 -16.47 -15.37 2.25
C GLY A 105 -16.04 -14.36 3.32
N GLY A 106 -15.47 -13.21 2.95
CA GLY A 106 -15.23 -12.11 3.90
C GLY A 106 -13.91 -12.18 4.65
N GLU A 107 -12.94 -12.97 4.18
CA GLU A 107 -11.62 -13.01 4.80
C GLU A 107 -10.75 -11.83 4.36
N GLU A 108 -10.46 -10.93 5.30
CA GLU A 108 -9.64 -9.75 5.05
C GLU A 108 -8.14 -10.04 5.09
N ALA A 109 -7.38 -9.32 4.27
CA ALA A 109 -5.93 -9.22 4.45
C ALA A 109 -5.64 -8.65 5.83
N ALA A 110 -4.93 -9.41 6.67
CA ALA A 110 -4.76 -9.08 8.07
C ALA A 110 -4.05 -7.73 8.24
N ARG A 111 -4.69 -6.84 9.02
CA ARG A 111 -4.21 -5.48 9.28
C ARG A 111 -2.83 -5.48 9.95
N VAL A 112 -2.66 -6.22 11.05
CA VAL A 112 -1.43 -6.19 11.86
C VAL A 112 -0.17 -6.57 11.06
N PRO A 113 -0.15 -7.68 10.30
CA PRO A 113 1.00 -8.00 9.44
C PRO A 113 1.30 -6.95 8.38
N PHE A 114 0.28 -6.26 7.87
CA PHE A 114 0.47 -5.16 6.93
C PHE A 114 1.18 -3.98 7.61
N GLN A 115 0.80 -3.63 8.84
CA GLN A 115 1.49 -2.57 9.61
C GLN A 115 2.93 -2.90 9.91
N GLN A 116 3.19 -4.13 10.31
CA GLN A 116 4.57 -4.59 10.52
C GLN A 116 5.40 -4.48 9.24
N THR A 117 4.80 -4.75 8.07
CA THR A 117 5.49 -4.59 6.79
C THR A 117 5.82 -3.12 6.52
N LEU A 118 4.87 -2.20 6.73
CA LEU A 118 5.12 -0.77 6.51
C LEU A 118 6.21 -0.21 7.43
N ILE A 119 6.17 -0.55 8.73
CA ILE A 119 7.20 -0.13 9.70
C ILE A 119 8.58 -0.66 9.29
N LEU A 120 8.67 -1.92 8.83
CA LEU A 120 9.93 -2.48 8.37
C LEU A 120 10.41 -1.86 7.06
N GLN A 121 9.50 -1.48 6.15
CA GLN A 121 9.89 -0.79 4.91
C GLN A 121 10.40 0.62 5.18
N ASP A 122 9.76 1.35 6.09
CA ASP A 122 10.23 2.66 6.56
C ASP A 122 11.67 2.59 7.06
N GLN A 123 11.98 1.63 7.94
CA GLN A 123 13.35 1.42 8.46
C GLN A 123 14.40 1.11 7.37
N LEU A 124 13.98 0.57 6.22
CA LEU A 124 14.87 0.23 5.11
C LEU A 124 15.05 1.38 4.11
N LEU A 125 14.11 2.33 4.06
CA LEU A 125 14.12 3.47 3.14
C LEU A 125 14.75 4.74 3.74
N GLY A 126 15.13 4.69 5.02
CA GLY A 126 15.71 5.80 5.79
C GLY A 126 16.80 6.62 5.11
#